data_AF-A0A848F1X9-F1
#
_entry.id   AF-A0A848F1X9-F1
#
_cell.length_a   1.000
_cell.length_b   1.000
_cell.length_c   1.000
_cell.angle_alpha   90.00
_cell.angle_beta   90.00
_cell.angle_gamma   90.00
#
_symmetry.space_group_name_H-M   'P 1'
#
loop_
_entity.id
_entity.type
_entity.pdbx_description
1 polymer ?
#
loop_
_entity_poly.entity_id
_entity_poly.type
_entity_poly.pdbx_seq_one_letter_code
_entity_poly.pdbx_strand_id
1 'polypeptide(L)'
;MPDTVTTTPAVATVAAPAPANLPAVVPATTPAAVDARANPFAAIAQLLAAVRRSLESSKRPDQAPRWVRIVRVRQFADPATGDADVIAKGVMKAMDVVTLAISYLQRFTLDATDLLVQGDAAKALVEVSADLVKQATSKEFINALELAVGQEPSPASPIAGVGDIVDKIVQLADKVPEPEDLEIIGAELYGLLAVEQLTDGTVDDKLTTHVNIAKTGKLQLLHWGFWQGWKVQNLGKGKEPISVLTLGARRVAGAAPGKLPLRAVGTWGDPGSSETVYDLDFSGAQAGRDIAEANALLEALGYGAKYPVADAKVLADDFATRLRAFQKINDLPVTGRLDNATINRLMHLDYDAKNLKRAKPFRADALPVGFDPTKAA
;
A
#
# COMPACT_ATOMS: atom_id res chain seq x y z
N MET A 1 88.01 57.13 2.42
CA MET A 1 88.00 56.19 3.56
C MET A 1 87.78 56.99 4.83
N PRO A 2 86.83 56.65 5.73
CA PRO A 2 85.62 55.84 5.57
C PRO A 2 84.36 56.73 5.49
N ASP A 3 83.36 56.30 4.71
CA ASP A 3 82.07 57.01 4.60
C ASP A 3 81.01 56.34 5.47
N THR A 4 80.39 57.16 6.30
CA THR A 4 79.35 56.85 7.28
C THR A 4 78.00 56.73 6.58
N VAL A 5 77.33 55.59 6.73
CA VAL A 5 76.01 55.32 6.16
C VAL A 5 74.92 55.84 7.10
N THR A 6 74.11 56.77 6.60
CA THR A 6 72.88 57.25 7.25
C THR A 6 71.68 56.52 6.66
N THR A 7 70.96 55.75 7.48
CA THR A 7 69.71 55.07 7.10
C THR A 7 68.50 55.95 7.41
N THR A 8 67.69 56.24 6.38
CA THR A 8 66.39 56.93 6.46
C THR A 8 65.29 55.94 5.99
N PRO A 9 64.10 55.92 6.63
CA PRO A 9 63.15 54.81 6.51
C PRO A 9 62.35 54.81 5.21
N ALA A 10 62.07 53.60 4.68
CA ALA A 10 61.23 53.39 3.52
C ALA A 10 59.74 53.46 3.88
N VAL A 11 59.02 54.33 3.18
CA VAL A 11 57.55 54.47 3.21
C VAL A 11 56.90 53.33 2.41
N ALA A 12 55.91 52.70 3.03
CA ALA A 12 55.15 51.58 2.48
C ALA A 12 54.34 51.99 1.24
N THR A 13 54.50 51.25 0.14
CA THR A 13 53.56 51.25 -0.99
C THR A 13 52.60 50.08 -0.82
N VAL A 14 51.31 50.40 -0.65
CA VAL A 14 50.22 49.44 -0.54
C VAL A 14 49.99 48.81 -1.91
N ALA A 15 50.27 47.51 -2.03
CA ALA A 15 49.88 46.73 -3.20
C ALA A 15 48.36 46.47 -3.17
N ALA A 16 47.69 46.73 -4.29
CA ALA A 16 46.27 46.45 -4.47
C ALA A 16 45.99 44.93 -4.32
N PRO A 17 44.88 44.53 -3.68
CA PRO A 17 44.54 43.12 -3.54
C PRO A 17 44.22 42.48 -4.90
N ALA A 18 44.74 41.28 -5.12
CA ALA A 18 44.45 40.45 -6.28
C ALA A 18 42.93 40.20 -6.41
N PRO A 19 42.38 40.12 -7.63
CA PRO A 19 40.95 39.87 -7.82
C PRO A 19 40.58 38.52 -7.20
N ALA A 20 39.54 38.53 -6.38
CA ALA A 20 38.97 37.33 -5.78
C ALA A 20 38.52 36.37 -6.89
N ASN A 21 38.99 35.12 -6.83
CA ASN A 21 38.45 34.03 -7.63
C ASN A 21 36.97 33.85 -7.28
N LEU A 22 36.09 34.39 -8.12
CA LEU A 22 34.67 34.07 -8.07
C LEU A 22 34.51 32.60 -8.48
N PRO A 23 33.72 31.79 -7.75
CA PRO A 23 33.41 30.43 -8.16
C PRO A 23 32.75 30.47 -9.55
N ALA A 24 33.17 29.57 -10.42
CA ALA A 24 32.64 29.44 -11.77
C ALA A 24 31.11 29.40 -11.74
N VAL A 25 30.48 30.28 -12.53
CA VAL A 25 29.04 30.24 -12.78
C VAL A 25 28.75 28.89 -13.44
N VAL A 26 28.17 27.97 -12.68
CA VAL A 26 27.58 26.75 -13.22
C VAL A 26 26.49 27.22 -14.19
N PRO A 27 26.55 26.88 -15.49
CA PRO A 27 25.50 27.26 -16.41
C PRO A 27 24.19 26.68 -15.86
N ALA A 28 23.20 27.55 -15.68
CA ALA A 28 21.86 27.14 -15.30
C ALA A 28 21.42 26.07 -16.30
N THR A 29 21.31 24.84 -15.82
CA THR A 29 20.61 23.78 -16.55
C THR A 29 19.24 24.33 -16.84
N THR A 30 18.99 24.63 -18.12
CA THR A 30 17.65 24.84 -18.65
C THR A 30 16.78 23.75 -18.05
N PRO A 31 15.64 24.07 -17.41
CA PRO A 31 14.72 23.04 -16.98
C PRO A 31 14.47 22.17 -18.19
N ALA A 32 14.81 20.87 -18.07
CA ALA A 32 14.37 19.89 -19.04
C ALA A 32 12.89 20.17 -19.30
N ALA A 33 12.52 20.27 -20.57
CA ALA A 33 11.14 20.45 -20.98
C ALA A 33 10.29 19.55 -20.09
N VAL A 34 9.38 20.16 -19.32
CA VAL A 34 8.40 19.41 -18.52
C VAL A 34 7.70 18.51 -19.52
N ASP A 35 8.00 17.22 -19.47
CA ASP A 35 7.41 16.24 -20.36
C ASP A 35 5.91 16.46 -20.36
N ALA A 36 5.37 16.68 -21.56
CA ALA A 36 3.96 16.94 -21.77
C ALA A 36 3.18 15.66 -21.49
N ARG A 37 2.92 15.38 -20.20
CA ARG A 37 1.85 14.59 -19.54
C ARG A 37 2.38 14.08 -18.20
N ALA A 38 2.42 14.94 -17.18
CA ALA A 38 2.68 14.50 -15.81
C ALA A 38 1.53 13.59 -15.34
N ASN A 39 1.74 12.28 -15.38
CA ASN A 39 0.79 11.28 -14.89
C ASN A 39 0.60 11.48 -13.37
N PRO A 40 -0.59 11.88 -12.88
CA PRO A 40 -0.82 12.13 -11.46
C PRO A 40 -0.68 10.86 -10.61
N PHE A 41 -0.87 9.66 -11.19
CA PHE A 41 -0.71 8.39 -10.49
C PHE A 41 0.77 8.07 -10.23
N ALA A 42 1.65 8.40 -11.17
CA ALA A 42 3.10 8.34 -10.94
C ALA A 42 3.53 9.26 -9.79
N ALA A 43 2.93 10.44 -9.65
CA ALA A 43 3.20 11.33 -8.52
C ALA A 43 2.72 10.74 -7.18
N ILE A 44 1.57 10.05 -7.16
CA ILE A 44 1.07 9.34 -5.96
C ILE A 44 2.03 8.22 -5.56
N ALA A 45 2.46 7.39 -6.51
CA ALA A 45 3.44 6.34 -6.27
C ALA A 45 4.76 6.91 -5.71
N GLN A 46 5.28 7.99 -6.32
CA GLN A 46 6.49 8.65 -5.83
C GLN A 46 6.33 9.21 -4.41
N LEU A 47 5.16 9.77 -4.10
CA LEU A 47 4.84 10.24 -2.75
C LEU A 47 4.87 9.08 -1.74
N LEU A 48 4.21 7.95 -2.05
CA LEU A 48 4.19 6.77 -1.18
C LEU A 48 5.59 6.19 -0.98
N ALA A 49 6.36 6.06 -2.06
CA ALA A 49 7.76 5.63 -2.01
C ALA A 49 8.63 6.59 -1.17
N ALA A 50 8.38 7.90 -1.25
CA ALA A 50 9.06 8.90 -0.44
C ALA A 50 8.69 8.80 1.04
N VAL A 51 7.41 8.54 1.36
CA VAL A 51 6.97 8.27 2.73
C VAL A 51 7.66 7.04 3.30
N ARG A 52 7.69 5.93 2.56
CA ARG A 52 8.35 4.69 2.97
C ARG A 52 9.84 4.90 3.23
N ARG A 53 10.57 5.49 2.27
CA ARG A 53 11.99 5.83 2.43
C ARG A 53 12.24 6.80 3.58
N SER A 54 11.37 7.79 3.77
CA SER A 54 11.45 8.75 4.87
C SER A 54 11.34 8.06 6.23
N LEU A 55 10.37 7.15 6.40
CA LEU A 55 10.17 6.38 7.63
C LEU A 55 11.42 5.58 7.99
N GLU A 56 12.07 4.95 7.01
CA GLU A 56 13.28 4.14 7.20
C GLU A 56 14.57 4.96 7.30
N SER A 57 14.55 6.24 6.93
CA SER A 57 15.74 7.08 6.98
C SER A 57 16.20 7.41 8.41
N SER A 58 17.52 7.52 8.58
CA SER A 58 18.16 8.07 9.78
C SER A 58 18.90 9.36 9.43
N LYS A 59 18.87 10.36 10.33
CA LYS A 59 19.61 11.62 10.11
C LYS A 59 21.10 11.47 10.42
N ARG A 60 21.46 10.53 11.30
CA ARG A 60 22.83 10.19 11.66
C ARG A 60 23.01 8.67 11.62
N PRO A 61 24.21 8.14 11.32
CA PRO A 61 24.45 6.70 11.22
C PRO A 61 24.16 5.90 12.50
N ASP A 62 24.32 6.54 13.67
CA ASP A 62 24.08 5.97 15.01
C ASP A 62 22.63 6.14 15.50
N GLN A 63 21.78 6.79 14.71
CA GLN A 63 20.42 7.10 15.10
C GLN A 63 19.43 6.06 14.57
N ALA A 64 18.49 5.66 15.42
CA ALA A 64 17.35 4.84 15.00
C ALA A 64 16.57 5.49 13.83
N PRO A 65 15.95 4.69 12.94
CA PRO A 65 15.14 5.20 11.84
C PRO A 65 13.96 6.04 12.34
N ARG A 66 13.40 6.90 11.48
CA ARG A 66 12.33 7.83 11.89
C ARG A 66 11.14 7.10 12.50
N TRP A 67 10.72 5.97 11.93
CA TRP A 67 9.56 5.23 12.43
C TRP A 67 9.76 4.75 13.88
N VAL A 68 10.95 4.22 14.23
CA VAL A 68 11.26 3.80 15.62
C VAL A 68 11.21 5.01 16.56
N ARG A 69 11.81 6.13 16.14
CA ARG A 69 11.78 7.37 16.93
C ARG A 69 10.38 7.93 17.14
N ILE A 70 9.50 7.81 16.14
CA ILE A 70 8.08 8.21 16.24
C ILE A 70 7.40 7.37 17.31
N VAL A 71 7.60 6.05 17.30
CA VAL A 71 7.00 5.14 18.30
C VAL A 71 7.41 5.47 19.73
N ARG A 72 8.65 5.93 19.97
CA ARG A 72 9.14 6.29 21.33
C ARG A 72 8.20 7.24 22.05
N VAL A 73 7.47 8.06 21.32
CA VAL A 73 6.53 9.04 21.87
C VAL A 73 5.44 8.36 22.71
N ARG A 74 5.14 7.07 22.49
CA ARG A 74 4.21 6.30 23.32
C ARG A 74 4.60 6.24 24.80
N GLN A 75 5.87 6.42 25.14
CA GLN A 75 6.32 6.43 26.55
C GLN A 75 5.78 7.63 27.34
N PHE A 76 5.26 8.64 26.63
CA PHE A 76 4.59 9.82 27.16
C PHE A 76 3.06 9.71 27.05
N ALA A 77 2.55 8.50 26.80
CA ALA A 77 1.14 8.16 26.82
C ALA A 77 0.90 7.09 27.89
N ASP A 78 -0.16 7.27 28.67
CA ASP A 78 -0.67 6.27 29.60
C ASP A 78 -1.68 5.37 28.86
N PRO A 79 -1.33 4.11 28.58
CA PRO A 79 -2.22 3.19 27.87
C PRO A 79 -3.46 2.79 28.68
N ALA A 80 -3.48 2.97 30.01
CA ALA A 80 -4.61 2.61 30.86
C ALA A 80 -5.72 3.68 30.84
N THR A 81 -5.33 4.95 30.76
CA THR A 81 -6.25 6.10 30.78
C THR A 81 -6.46 6.73 29.40
N GLY A 82 -5.58 6.45 28.44
CA GLY A 82 -5.56 7.08 27.13
C GLY A 82 -5.05 8.53 27.18
N ASP A 83 -4.59 8.99 28.33
CA ASP A 83 -3.97 10.29 28.47
C ASP A 83 -2.54 10.29 27.93
N ALA A 84 -2.11 11.44 27.44
CA ALA A 84 -0.79 11.61 26.88
C ALA A 84 -0.40 13.09 26.92
N ASP A 85 0.90 13.34 26.95
CA ASP A 85 1.44 14.70 26.88
C ASP A 85 1.05 15.37 25.54
N VAL A 86 1.03 16.70 25.50
CA VAL A 86 0.58 17.48 24.33
C VAL A 86 1.32 17.07 23.04
N ILE A 87 2.63 16.83 23.13
CA ILE A 87 3.44 16.40 21.99
C ILE A 87 3.03 14.99 21.54
N ALA A 88 2.79 14.08 22.48
CA ALA A 88 2.37 12.72 22.19
C ALA A 88 0.97 12.65 21.57
N LYS A 89 0.01 13.40 22.13
CA LYS A 89 -1.32 13.60 21.54
C LYS A 89 -1.21 14.12 20.10
N GLY A 90 -0.35 15.12 19.86
CA GLY A 90 -0.14 15.68 18.53
C GLY A 90 0.41 14.67 17.51
N VAL A 91 1.44 13.91 17.88
CA VAL A 91 2.06 12.90 17.01
C VAL A 91 1.10 11.75 16.71
N MET A 92 0.42 11.22 17.73
CA MET A 92 -0.56 10.14 17.58
C MET A 92 -1.75 10.58 16.71
N LYS A 93 -2.21 11.83 16.86
CA LYS A 93 -3.26 12.39 16.01
C LYS A 93 -2.82 12.56 14.56
N ALA A 94 -1.58 13.02 14.33
CA ALA A 94 -1.02 13.11 12.99
C ALA A 94 -0.94 11.72 12.32
N MET A 95 -0.59 10.69 13.09
CA MET A 95 -0.60 9.31 12.59
C MET A 95 -2.00 8.82 12.21
N ASP A 96 -3.03 9.09 13.03
CA ASP A 96 -4.42 8.75 12.67
C ASP A 96 -4.84 9.36 11.32
N VAL A 97 -4.44 10.62 11.07
CA VAL A 97 -4.76 11.32 9.82
C VAL A 97 -4.03 10.70 8.63
N VAL A 98 -2.73 10.42 8.77
CA VAL A 98 -1.93 9.77 7.72
C VAL A 98 -2.52 8.41 7.38
N THR A 99 -2.84 7.61 8.39
CA THR A 99 -3.44 6.29 8.23
C THR A 99 -4.79 6.34 7.55
N LEU A 100 -5.65 7.27 7.97
CA LEU A 100 -6.94 7.44 7.33
C LEU A 100 -6.77 7.75 5.84
N ALA A 101 -5.85 8.65 5.50
CA ALA A 101 -5.54 8.97 4.10
C ALA A 101 -5.04 7.74 3.32
N ILE A 102 -4.12 6.96 3.89
CA ILE A 102 -3.61 5.73 3.26
C ILE A 102 -4.73 4.68 3.11
N SER A 103 -5.64 4.55 4.05
CA SER A 103 -6.80 3.63 3.94
C SER A 103 -7.73 4.02 2.78
N TYR A 104 -7.92 5.33 2.54
CA TYR A 104 -8.68 5.82 1.40
C TYR A 104 -7.92 5.62 0.09
N LEU A 105 -6.60 5.87 0.06
CA LEU A 105 -5.78 5.59 -1.12
C LEU A 105 -5.80 4.11 -1.50
N GLN A 106 -5.69 3.20 -0.52
CA GLN A 106 -5.86 1.78 -0.74
C GLN A 106 -7.23 1.47 -1.33
N ARG A 107 -8.30 2.02 -0.75
CA ARG A 107 -9.66 1.84 -1.27
C ARG A 107 -9.80 2.32 -2.71
N PHE A 108 -9.36 3.54 -3.01
CA PHE A 108 -9.50 4.12 -4.34
C PHE A 108 -8.64 3.39 -5.36
N THR A 109 -7.45 2.92 -4.99
CA THR A 109 -6.60 2.11 -5.87
C THR A 109 -7.27 0.78 -6.22
N LEU A 110 -7.89 0.12 -5.23
CA LEU A 110 -8.66 -1.10 -5.46
C LEU A 110 -9.91 -0.84 -6.32
N ASP A 111 -10.65 0.24 -6.05
CA ASP A 111 -11.84 0.61 -6.81
C ASP A 111 -11.46 0.96 -8.27
N ALA A 112 -10.34 1.67 -8.46
CA ALA A 112 -9.78 1.96 -9.78
C ALA A 112 -9.32 0.69 -10.49
N THR A 113 -8.70 -0.26 -9.79
CA THR A 113 -8.29 -1.55 -10.40
C THR A 113 -9.50 -2.33 -10.89
N ASP A 114 -10.56 -2.41 -10.08
CA ASP A 114 -11.79 -3.11 -10.51
C ASP A 114 -12.48 -2.39 -11.68
N LEU A 115 -12.49 -1.05 -11.66
CA LEU A 115 -13.00 -0.23 -12.75
C LEU A 115 -12.12 -0.35 -14.00
N LEU A 116 -10.81 -0.50 -13.88
CA LEU A 116 -9.92 -0.77 -15.00
C LEU A 116 -10.12 -2.17 -15.54
N VAL A 117 -10.32 -3.20 -14.73
CA VAL A 117 -10.60 -4.54 -15.26
C VAL A 117 -11.93 -4.57 -16.01
N GLN A 118 -12.97 -3.91 -15.48
CA GLN A 118 -14.26 -3.77 -16.16
C GLN A 118 -14.16 -2.83 -17.38
N GLY A 119 -13.40 -1.76 -17.23
CA GLY A 119 -13.20 -0.68 -18.18
C GLY A 119 -12.24 -1.06 -19.29
N ASP A 120 -11.28 -1.94 -19.07
CA ASP A 120 -10.37 -2.54 -20.05
C ASP A 120 -11.14 -3.52 -20.92
N ALA A 121 -11.99 -4.36 -20.34
CA ALA A 121 -12.94 -5.15 -21.13
C ALA A 121 -13.84 -4.26 -22.01
N ALA A 122 -14.26 -3.09 -21.51
CA ALA A 122 -15.04 -2.11 -22.28
C ALA A 122 -14.18 -1.29 -23.27
N LYS A 123 -12.95 -0.91 -22.91
CA LYS A 123 -11.98 -0.14 -23.69
C LYS A 123 -11.49 -1.01 -24.84
N ALA A 124 -11.09 -2.26 -24.59
CA ALA A 124 -10.76 -3.24 -25.62
C ALA A 124 -11.94 -3.47 -26.58
N LEU A 125 -13.19 -3.57 -26.09
CA LEU A 125 -14.37 -3.65 -26.95
C LEU A 125 -14.57 -2.38 -27.78
N VAL A 126 -14.38 -1.20 -27.19
CA VAL A 126 -14.49 0.10 -27.85
C VAL A 126 -13.34 0.34 -28.82
N GLU A 127 -12.12 -0.09 -28.54
CA GLU A 127 -10.93 -0.01 -29.39
C GLU A 127 -11.07 -0.96 -30.57
N VAL A 128 -11.50 -2.21 -30.36
CA VAL A 128 -11.85 -3.12 -31.45
C VAL A 128 -12.99 -2.56 -32.29
N SER A 129 -14.00 -1.94 -31.67
CA SER A 129 -15.10 -1.28 -32.38
C SER A 129 -14.64 -0.01 -33.10
N ALA A 130 -13.71 0.76 -32.53
CA ALA A 130 -13.17 1.99 -33.08
C ALA A 130 -12.19 1.69 -34.21
N ASP A 131 -11.42 0.62 -34.15
CA ASP A 131 -10.57 0.13 -35.24
C ASP A 131 -11.40 -0.44 -36.37
N LEU A 132 -12.46 -1.19 -36.05
CA LEU A 132 -13.45 -1.65 -37.03
C LEU A 132 -14.13 -0.45 -37.72
N VAL A 133 -14.56 0.55 -36.96
CA VAL A 133 -15.16 1.78 -37.50
C VAL A 133 -14.10 2.57 -38.28
N LYS A 134 -12.89 2.79 -37.79
CA LYS A 134 -11.82 3.48 -38.53
C LYS A 134 -11.49 2.77 -39.84
N GLN A 135 -11.46 1.44 -39.87
CA GLN A 135 -11.28 0.67 -41.10
C GLN A 135 -12.49 0.78 -42.03
N ALA A 136 -13.71 0.61 -41.53
CA ALA A 136 -14.94 0.71 -42.32
C ALA A 136 -15.24 2.13 -42.82
N THR A 137 -14.65 3.14 -42.17
CA THR A 137 -14.78 4.56 -42.52
C THR A 137 -13.53 5.12 -43.20
N SER A 138 -12.50 4.29 -43.39
CA SER A 138 -11.27 4.67 -44.08
C SER A 138 -11.55 4.97 -45.56
N LYS A 139 -10.83 5.95 -46.10
CA LYS A 139 -10.93 6.29 -47.53
C LYS A 139 -10.52 5.10 -48.39
N GLU A 140 -9.54 4.30 -47.97
CA GLU A 140 -9.11 3.09 -48.69
C GLU A 140 -10.22 2.04 -48.81
N PHE A 141 -10.97 1.77 -47.72
CA PHE A 141 -12.06 0.79 -47.73
C PHE A 141 -13.28 1.28 -48.52
N ILE A 142 -13.65 2.55 -48.36
CA ILE A 142 -14.75 3.18 -49.11
C ILE A 142 -14.43 3.20 -50.62
N ASN A 143 -13.22 3.61 -50.99
CA ASN A 143 -12.77 3.61 -52.38
C ASN A 143 -12.72 2.19 -52.97
N ALA A 144 -12.33 1.18 -52.19
CA ALA A 144 -12.32 -0.22 -52.64
C ALA A 144 -13.73 -0.77 -52.90
N LEU A 145 -14.72 -0.37 -52.09
CA LEU A 145 -16.14 -0.69 -52.27
C LEU A 145 -16.75 0.04 -53.48
N GLU A 146 -16.49 1.34 -53.64
CA GLU A 146 -17.01 2.14 -54.76
C GLU A 146 -16.43 1.67 -56.12
N LEU A 147 -15.15 1.26 -56.14
CA LEU A 147 -14.51 0.65 -57.32
C LEU A 147 -15.10 -0.72 -57.67
N ALA A 148 -15.46 -1.53 -56.66
CA ALA A 148 -16.08 -2.85 -56.85
C ALA A 148 -17.53 -2.77 -57.35
N VAL A 149 -18.23 -1.66 -57.11
CA VAL A 149 -19.62 -1.42 -57.51
C VAL A 149 -19.72 -0.48 -58.74
N GLY A 150 -18.59 0.02 -59.24
CA GLY A 150 -18.49 0.79 -60.49
C GLY A 150 -18.93 2.25 -60.40
N GLN A 151 -18.85 2.87 -59.22
CA GLN A 151 -19.16 4.30 -59.02
C GLN A 151 -17.91 5.15 -58.73
N GLU A 152 -17.92 6.43 -59.11
CA GLU A 152 -16.86 7.39 -58.76
C GLU A 152 -17.02 7.89 -57.31
N PRO A 153 -15.91 8.13 -56.57
CA PRO A 153 -15.96 8.42 -55.14
C PRO A 153 -16.69 9.73 -54.80
N SER A 154 -17.67 9.66 -53.90
CA SER A 154 -18.44 10.84 -53.48
C SER A 154 -17.80 11.53 -52.26
N PRO A 155 -17.57 12.86 -52.29
CA PRO A 155 -16.93 13.59 -51.18
C PRO A 155 -17.85 13.86 -49.97
N ALA A 156 -19.12 13.43 -50.00
CA ALA A 156 -20.12 13.76 -48.98
C ALA A 156 -20.67 12.53 -48.23
N SER A 157 -19.79 11.63 -47.79
CA SER A 157 -20.20 10.47 -46.99
C SER A 157 -20.55 10.89 -45.55
N PRO A 158 -21.77 10.57 -45.02
CA PRO A 158 -22.23 10.94 -43.66
C PRO A 158 -21.39 10.32 -42.52
N ILE A 159 -20.44 9.48 -42.88
CA ILE A 159 -19.53 8.72 -42.04
C ILE A 159 -18.42 9.61 -41.41
N ALA A 160 -18.07 10.73 -42.03
CA ALA A 160 -16.96 11.58 -41.57
C ALA A 160 -17.14 12.14 -40.15
N GLY A 161 -18.39 12.36 -39.71
CA GLY A 161 -18.70 12.86 -38.35
C GLY A 161 -18.48 11.85 -37.21
N VAL A 162 -18.21 10.58 -37.53
CA VAL A 162 -17.94 9.52 -36.54
C VAL A 162 -16.49 9.57 -36.03
N GLY A 163 -15.54 10.05 -36.86
CA GLY A 163 -14.12 10.19 -36.49
C GLY A 163 -13.88 11.16 -35.32
N ASP A 164 -14.53 12.32 -35.35
CA ASP A 164 -14.41 13.35 -34.30
C ASP A 164 -14.95 12.87 -32.93
N ILE A 165 -15.90 11.93 -32.92
CA ILE A 165 -16.43 11.32 -31.69
C ILE A 165 -15.41 10.32 -31.12
N VAL A 166 -14.75 9.56 -32.00
CA VAL A 166 -13.69 8.61 -31.62
C VAL A 166 -12.49 9.35 -31.02
N ASP A 167 -12.09 10.49 -31.58
CA ASP A 167 -10.96 11.30 -31.03
C ASP A 167 -11.26 11.87 -29.64
N LYS A 168 -12.51 12.25 -29.36
CA LYS A 168 -12.95 12.68 -28.02
C LYS A 168 -12.93 11.54 -27.00
N ILE A 169 -13.24 10.32 -27.45
CA ILE A 169 -13.17 9.11 -26.61
C ILE A 169 -11.70 8.81 -26.26
N VAL A 170 -10.78 8.95 -27.22
CA VAL A 170 -9.32 8.79 -27.00
C VAL A 170 -8.78 9.83 -26.01
N GLN A 171 -9.20 11.09 -26.09
CA GLN A 171 -8.80 12.13 -25.11
C GLN A 171 -9.30 11.87 -23.68
N LEU A 172 -10.42 11.16 -23.52
CA LEU A 172 -10.91 10.74 -22.21
C LEU A 172 -10.10 9.56 -21.67
N ALA A 173 -9.68 8.65 -22.56
CA ALA A 173 -8.82 7.51 -22.23
C ALA A 173 -7.45 7.94 -21.69
N ASP A 174 -6.87 9.03 -22.22
CA ASP A 174 -5.59 9.62 -21.75
C ASP A 174 -5.59 10.09 -20.27
N LYS A 175 -6.75 10.14 -19.60
CA LYS A 175 -6.88 10.54 -18.18
C LYS A 175 -7.20 9.37 -17.24
N VAL A 176 -7.35 8.17 -17.80
CA VAL A 176 -7.59 6.93 -17.07
C VAL A 176 -6.24 6.39 -16.60
N PRO A 177 -6.08 5.95 -15.34
CA PRO A 177 -4.83 5.31 -14.91
C PRO A 177 -4.54 4.08 -15.76
N GLU A 178 -3.28 3.85 -16.12
CA GLU A 178 -2.90 2.58 -16.74
C GLU A 178 -2.77 1.50 -15.65
N PRO A 179 -2.94 0.20 -15.98
CA PRO A 179 -2.80 -0.89 -15.00
C PRO A 179 -1.46 -0.84 -14.26
N GLU A 180 -0.38 -0.53 -14.98
CA GLU A 180 0.99 -0.40 -14.47
C GLU A 180 1.11 0.67 -13.37
N ASP A 181 0.36 1.78 -13.50
CA ASP A 181 0.36 2.84 -12.48
C ASP A 181 -0.25 2.35 -11.16
N LEU A 182 -1.35 1.62 -11.25
CA LEU A 182 -2.01 1.05 -10.08
C LEU A 182 -1.20 -0.07 -9.45
N GLU A 183 -0.45 -0.84 -10.26
CA GLU A 183 0.48 -1.84 -9.76
C GLU A 183 1.59 -1.20 -8.92
N ILE A 184 2.18 -0.09 -9.36
CA ILE A 184 3.23 0.61 -8.62
C ILE A 184 2.67 1.21 -7.33
N ILE A 185 1.53 1.92 -7.40
CA ILE A 185 0.87 2.46 -6.22
C ILE A 185 0.54 1.34 -5.23
N GLY A 186 0.02 0.23 -5.73
CA GLY A 186 -0.36 -0.89 -4.90
C GLY A 186 0.83 -1.60 -4.25
N ALA A 187 1.98 -1.69 -4.93
CA ALA A 187 3.22 -2.21 -4.35
C ALA A 187 3.76 -1.31 -3.22
N GLU A 188 3.68 0.01 -3.36
CA GLU A 188 4.08 0.93 -2.29
C GLU A 188 3.13 0.89 -1.10
N LEU A 189 1.82 0.80 -1.35
CA LEU A 189 0.82 0.59 -0.30
C LEU A 189 1.04 -0.75 0.42
N TYR A 190 1.33 -1.82 -0.32
CA TYR A 190 1.72 -3.10 0.28
C TYR A 190 2.95 -2.94 1.18
N GLY A 191 4.01 -2.28 0.70
CA GLY A 191 5.23 -2.05 1.46
C GLY A 191 5.04 -1.25 2.75
N LEU A 192 3.99 -0.43 2.83
CA LEU A 192 3.64 0.34 4.04
C LEU A 192 2.77 -0.43 5.02
N LEU A 193 1.97 -1.40 4.54
CA LEU A 193 0.85 -2.00 5.29
C LEU A 193 1.00 -3.50 5.57
N ALA A 194 1.82 -4.23 4.81
CA ALA A 194 1.87 -5.67 4.88
C ALA A 194 2.30 -6.20 6.26
N VAL A 195 1.72 -7.32 6.66
CA VAL A 195 2.10 -8.06 7.86
C VAL A 195 2.99 -9.24 7.46
N GLU A 196 4.17 -9.38 8.07
CA GLU A 196 5.02 -10.54 7.88
C GLU A 196 5.29 -11.22 9.23
N GLN A 197 4.53 -12.26 9.56
CA GLN A 197 4.83 -13.12 10.70
C GLN A 197 6.06 -13.99 10.42
N LEU A 198 6.82 -14.28 11.46
CA LEU A 198 7.88 -15.28 11.43
C LEU A 198 7.26 -16.66 11.20
N THR A 199 7.81 -17.44 10.27
CA THR A 199 7.26 -18.76 9.92
C THR A 199 7.92 -19.90 10.68
N ASP A 200 9.11 -19.67 11.22
CA ASP A 200 9.96 -20.72 11.77
C ASP A 200 9.83 -20.79 13.30
N GLY A 201 10.14 -21.94 13.87
CA GLY A 201 10.12 -22.17 15.31
C GLY A 201 8.75 -22.51 15.92
N THR A 202 8.79 -22.97 17.15
CA THR A 202 7.63 -23.42 17.93
C THR A 202 6.78 -22.24 18.38
N VAL A 203 5.46 -22.37 18.26
CA VAL A 203 4.48 -21.39 18.78
C VAL A 203 3.90 -21.93 20.08
N ASP A 204 4.21 -21.27 21.19
CA ASP A 204 3.69 -21.60 22.52
C ASP A 204 3.34 -20.34 23.33
N ASP A 205 2.86 -20.54 24.56
CA ASP A 205 2.42 -19.49 25.47
C ASP A 205 3.53 -18.53 25.90
N LYS A 206 4.81 -18.90 25.74
CA LYS A 206 5.99 -18.10 26.11
C LYS A 206 6.57 -17.32 24.94
N LEU A 207 6.22 -17.65 23.70
CA LEU A 207 6.71 -16.95 22.52
C LEU A 207 6.24 -15.49 22.53
N THR A 208 7.15 -14.53 22.54
CA THR A 208 6.81 -13.10 22.48
C THR A 208 7.16 -12.45 21.14
N THR A 209 8.11 -13.01 20.39
CA THR A 209 8.51 -12.50 19.07
C THR A 209 7.75 -13.21 17.95
N HIS A 210 6.90 -12.46 17.24
CA HIS A 210 5.97 -13.03 16.27
C HIS A 210 6.17 -12.54 14.85
N VAL A 211 6.70 -11.32 14.69
CA VAL A 211 6.68 -10.57 13.44
C VAL A 211 8.11 -10.26 13.00
N ASN A 212 8.35 -10.37 11.70
CA ASN A 212 9.54 -9.84 11.07
C ASN A 212 9.43 -8.31 10.96
N ILE A 213 10.08 -7.59 11.88
CA ILE A 213 10.08 -6.13 11.94
C ILE A 213 10.67 -5.48 10.69
N ALA A 214 11.66 -6.13 10.06
CA ALA A 214 12.28 -5.60 8.84
C ALA A 214 11.31 -5.63 7.66
N LYS A 215 10.55 -6.72 7.50
CA LYS A 215 9.65 -6.93 6.36
C LYS A 215 8.24 -6.40 6.56
N THR A 216 7.80 -6.21 7.79
CA THR A 216 6.47 -5.67 8.09
C THR A 216 6.42 -4.18 7.75
N GLY A 217 5.28 -3.77 7.18
CA GLY A 217 4.99 -2.40 6.81
C GLY A 217 5.11 -1.45 8.00
N LYS A 218 5.83 -0.34 7.80
CA LYS A 218 6.16 0.56 8.92
C LYS A 218 4.94 1.25 9.49
N LEU A 219 3.91 1.54 8.69
CA LEU A 219 2.65 2.08 9.23
C LEU A 219 1.98 1.05 10.13
N GLN A 220 1.94 -0.22 9.73
CA GLN A 220 1.38 -1.30 10.54
C GLN A 220 2.09 -1.43 11.91
N LEU A 221 3.42 -1.31 11.93
CA LEU A 221 4.19 -1.30 13.18
C LEU A 221 3.88 -0.08 14.07
N LEU A 222 3.68 1.09 13.48
CA LEU A 222 3.27 2.30 14.21
C LEU A 222 1.88 2.10 14.84
N HIS A 223 0.94 1.46 14.13
CA HIS A 223 -0.39 1.18 14.66
C HIS A 223 -0.36 0.34 15.93
N TRP A 224 0.38 -0.76 15.89
CA TRP A 224 0.57 -1.59 17.06
C TRP A 224 1.30 -0.85 18.17
N GLY A 225 2.33 -0.06 17.82
CA GLY A 225 3.09 0.73 18.78
C GLY A 225 2.28 1.79 19.51
N PHE A 226 1.24 2.34 18.87
CA PHE A 226 0.36 3.36 19.44
C PHE A 226 -0.98 2.83 19.96
N TRP A 227 -1.23 1.52 19.84
CA TRP A 227 -2.52 0.93 20.17
C TRP A 227 -3.67 1.65 19.44
N GLN A 228 -3.47 1.95 18.15
CA GLN A 228 -4.45 2.60 17.29
C GLN A 228 -4.94 1.65 16.19
N GLY A 229 -6.25 1.55 16.03
CA GLY A 229 -6.85 0.65 15.06
C GLY A 229 -6.72 1.14 13.62
N TRP A 230 -6.45 0.21 12.70
CA TRP A 230 -6.46 0.43 11.26
C TRP A 230 -7.88 0.19 10.69
N LYS A 231 -8.41 1.15 9.95
CA LYS A 231 -9.73 1.00 9.33
C LYS A 231 -9.63 0.25 8.00
N VAL A 232 -9.98 -1.02 8.01
CA VAL A 232 -10.17 -1.82 6.79
C VAL A 232 -11.48 -1.39 6.14
N GLN A 233 -11.37 -0.81 4.94
CA GLN A 233 -12.52 -0.41 4.12
C GLN A 233 -12.88 -1.51 3.11
N ASN A 234 -13.82 -1.24 2.19
CA ASN A 234 -14.07 -2.09 1.02
C ASN A 234 -14.61 -3.50 1.27
N LEU A 235 -15.32 -3.68 2.39
CA LEU A 235 -15.93 -4.94 2.83
C LEU A 235 -17.27 -5.29 2.13
N GLY A 236 -17.66 -4.52 1.11
CA GLY A 236 -18.90 -4.69 0.36
C GLY A 236 -19.80 -3.45 0.40
N LYS A 237 -20.81 -3.42 -0.47
CA LYS A 237 -21.73 -2.28 -0.62
C LYS A 237 -22.50 -2.05 0.69
N GLY A 238 -22.45 -0.82 1.21
CA GLY A 238 -23.15 -0.41 2.43
C GLY A 238 -22.55 -0.96 3.72
N LYS A 239 -21.33 -1.51 3.69
CA LYS A 239 -20.62 -1.98 4.89
C LYS A 239 -19.72 -0.87 5.42
N GLU A 240 -19.83 -0.62 6.72
CA GLU A 240 -18.95 0.30 7.44
C GLU A 240 -17.52 -0.27 7.54
N PRO A 241 -16.48 0.58 7.56
CA PRO A 241 -15.12 0.14 7.81
C PRO A 241 -14.97 -0.53 9.17
N ILE A 242 -14.18 -1.61 9.23
CA ILE A 242 -13.84 -2.30 10.47
C ILE A 242 -12.47 -1.87 10.96
N SER A 243 -12.38 -1.50 12.23
CA SER A 243 -11.12 -1.14 12.89
C SER A 243 -10.43 -2.40 13.41
N VAL A 244 -9.22 -2.70 12.92
CA VAL A 244 -8.38 -3.80 13.42
C VAL A 244 -7.20 -3.24 14.17
N LEU A 245 -6.97 -3.74 15.39
CA LEU A 245 -5.97 -3.21 16.30
C LEU A 245 -4.77 -4.13 16.45
N THR A 246 -5.01 -5.43 16.44
CA THR A 246 -4.01 -6.45 16.81
C THR A 246 -3.89 -7.58 15.79
N LEU A 247 -4.77 -7.59 14.77
CA LEU A 247 -4.75 -8.56 13.69
C LEU A 247 -3.34 -8.73 13.10
N GLY A 248 -2.84 -9.97 13.16
CA GLY A 248 -1.56 -10.36 12.60
C GLY A 248 -0.33 -10.02 13.45
N ALA A 249 -0.48 -9.28 14.56
CA ALA A 249 0.64 -8.94 15.44
C ALA A 249 1.17 -10.13 16.24
N ARG A 250 0.34 -11.17 16.42
CA ARG A 250 0.66 -12.40 17.14
C ARG A 250 0.49 -13.61 16.23
N ARG A 251 1.43 -14.54 16.27
CA ARG A 251 1.29 -15.84 15.61
C ARG A 251 0.29 -16.69 16.37
N VAL A 252 -0.76 -17.09 15.68
CA VAL A 252 -1.80 -17.98 16.23
C VAL A 252 -1.88 -19.29 15.46
N ALA A 253 -1.40 -19.31 14.21
CA ALA A 253 -1.33 -20.52 13.40
C ALA A 253 -0.31 -21.51 14.00
N GLY A 254 -0.76 -22.76 14.24
CA GLY A 254 0.08 -23.84 14.74
C GLY A 254 0.26 -23.88 16.26
N ALA A 255 -0.38 -22.98 17.02
CA ALA A 255 -0.41 -23.08 18.48
C ALA A 255 -1.27 -24.27 18.91
N ALA A 256 -0.82 -25.01 19.94
CA ALA A 256 -1.65 -26.04 20.55
C ALA A 256 -2.85 -25.42 21.30
N PRO A 257 -3.96 -26.15 21.49
CA PRO A 257 -5.10 -25.68 22.28
C PRO A 257 -4.66 -25.20 23.67
N GLY A 258 -5.07 -23.99 24.05
CA GLY A 258 -4.69 -23.37 25.33
C GLY A 258 -3.22 -22.90 25.42
N LYS A 259 -2.45 -23.00 24.33
CA LYS A 259 -1.05 -22.56 24.23
C LYS A 259 -0.86 -21.37 23.28
N LEU A 260 -1.88 -20.52 23.18
CA LEU A 260 -1.75 -19.29 22.42
C LEU A 260 -0.77 -18.34 23.15
N PRO A 261 0.14 -17.69 22.41
CA PRO A 261 1.05 -16.72 23.00
C PRO A 261 0.29 -15.61 23.74
N LEU A 262 0.65 -15.30 24.98
CA LEU A 262 -0.10 -14.30 25.75
C LEU A 262 0.33 -12.86 25.47
N ARG A 263 1.48 -12.68 24.81
CA ARG A 263 2.07 -11.37 24.56
C ARG A 263 2.76 -11.34 23.20
N ALA A 264 2.71 -10.20 22.52
CA ALA A 264 3.48 -9.96 21.32
C ALA A 264 4.34 -8.71 21.48
N VAL A 265 5.66 -8.90 21.40
CA VAL A 265 6.66 -7.87 21.56
C VAL A 265 7.48 -7.76 20.29
N GLY A 266 7.43 -6.60 19.67
CA GLY A 266 8.28 -6.25 18.54
C GLY A 266 9.46 -5.44 19.02
N THR A 267 10.68 -5.85 18.70
CA THR A 267 11.90 -5.11 19.03
C THR A 267 12.67 -4.76 17.75
N TRP A 268 13.18 -3.53 17.69
CA TRP A 268 14.10 -3.08 16.65
C TRP A 268 15.49 -2.91 17.24
N GLY A 269 16.54 -3.20 16.46
CA GLY A 269 17.94 -3.02 16.86
C GLY A 269 18.58 -4.28 17.45
N ASP A 270 19.87 -4.18 17.74
CA ASP A 270 20.66 -5.30 18.27
C ASP A 270 20.49 -5.49 19.78
N PRO A 271 20.81 -6.67 20.34
CA PRO A 271 20.66 -7.00 21.77
C PRO A 271 21.37 -6.10 22.81
N GLY A 272 21.99 -4.99 22.43
CA GLY A 272 22.54 -3.96 23.35
C GLY A 272 22.07 -2.52 23.05
N SER A 273 21.27 -2.33 21.99
CA SER A 273 20.71 -1.04 21.57
C SER A 273 19.29 -1.25 21.01
N SER A 274 18.53 -2.15 21.63
CA SER A 274 17.21 -2.53 21.17
C SER A 274 16.14 -1.58 21.70
N GLU A 275 15.13 -1.33 20.88
CA GLU A 275 13.96 -0.57 21.24
C GLU A 275 12.69 -1.39 21.02
N THR A 276 11.84 -1.45 22.04
CA THR A 276 10.51 -2.01 21.87
C THR A 276 9.71 -1.11 20.94
N VAL A 277 9.09 -1.70 19.93
CA VAL A 277 8.25 -1.06 18.90
C VAL A 277 6.78 -1.21 19.24
N TYR A 278 6.39 -2.37 19.72
CA TYR A 278 5.05 -2.61 20.24
C TYR A 278 5.15 -3.67 21.34
N ASP A 279 4.18 -3.63 22.23
CA ASP A 279 4.04 -4.59 23.32
C ASP A 279 2.54 -4.78 23.56
N LEU A 280 2.00 -5.84 22.97
CA LEU A 280 0.57 -6.13 22.96
C LEU A 280 0.29 -7.28 23.91
N ASP A 281 -0.61 -7.06 24.86
CA ASP A 281 -1.11 -8.08 25.77
C ASP A 281 -2.38 -8.73 25.18
N PHE A 282 -2.38 -10.06 25.17
CA PHE A 282 -3.51 -10.92 24.78
C PHE A 282 -4.01 -11.76 25.95
N SER A 283 -3.70 -11.38 27.19
CA SER A 283 -4.24 -11.98 28.40
C SER A 283 -5.60 -11.38 28.78
N GLY A 284 -6.30 -12.06 29.69
CA GLY A 284 -7.57 -11.57 30.27
C GLY A 284 -8.61 -11.17 29.23
N ALA A 285 -9.06 -9.91 29.28
CA ALA A 285 -10.09 -9.39 28.38
C ALA A 285 -9.64 -9.30 26.90
N GLN A 286 -8.32 -9.22 26.64
CA GLN A 286 -7.76 -9.14 25.29
C GLN A 286 -7.50 -10.51 24.66
N ALA A 287 -7.78 -11.60 25.40
CA ALA A 287 -7.66 -12.95 24.87
C ALA A 287 -8.49 -13.14 23.60
N GLY A 288 -7.81 -13.59 22.55
CA GLY A 288 -8.38 -13.86 21.23
C GLY A 288 -8.86 -12.64 20.47
N ARG A 289 -8.42 -11.42 20.82
CA ARG A 289 -8.84 -10.18 20.15
C ARG A 289 -8.47 -10.16 18.67
N ASP A 290 -7.25 -10.55 18.33
CA ASP A 290 -6.76 -10.69 16.96
C ASP A 290 -7.61 -11.69 16.13
N ILE A 291 -8.03 -12.80 16.74
CA ILE A 291 -8.91 -13.79 16.13
C ILE A 291 -10.31 -13.20 15.92
N ALA A 292 -10.85 -12.47 16.90
CA ALA A 292 -12.13 -11.79 16.77
C ALA A 292 -12.12 -10.70 15.69
N GLU A 293 -11.02 -9.98 15.52
CA GLU A 293 -10.85 -9.00 14.45
C GLU A 293 -10.85 -9.68 13.07
N ALA A 294 -10.15 -10.80 12.91
CA ALA A 294 -10.24 -11.61 11.69
C ALA A 294 -11.67 -12.11 11.45
N ASN A 295 -12.36 -12.56 12.51
CA ASN A 295 -13.73 -13.02 12.44
C ASN A 295 -14.68 -11.92 11.95
N ALA A 296 -14.56 -10.71 12.50
CA ALA A 296 -15.39 -9.56 12.14
C ALA A 296 -15.23 -9.18 10.65
N LEU A 297 -14.00 -9.23 10.12
CA LEU A 297 -13.74 -9.01 8.70
C LEU A 297 -14.41 -10.09 7.83
N LEU A 298 -14.29 -11.37 8.20
CA LEU A 298 -14.95 -12.47 7.48
C LEU A 298 -16.48 -12.35 7.50
N GLU A 299 -17.05 -11.91 8.62
CA GLU A 299 -18.50 -11.65 8.73
C GLU A 299 -18.95 -10.50 7.85
N ALA A 300 -18.20 -9.41 7.82
CA ALA A 300 -18.48 -8.28 6.94
C ALA A 300 -18.40 -8.67 5.46
N LEU A 301 -17.47 -9.56 5.11
CA LEU A 301 -17.31 -10.16 3.78
C LEU A 301 -18.36 -11.26 3.47
N GLY A 302 -19.29 -11.54 4.38
CA GLY A 302 -20.44 -12.43 4.14
C GLY A 302 -20.22 -13.92 4.47
N TYR A 303 -19.07 -14.29 5.03
CA TYR A 303 -18.77 -15.69 5.35
C TYR A 303 -19.51 -16.19 6.61
N GLY A 304 -19.94 -15.27 7.47
CA GLY A 304 -20.52 -15.59 8.78
C GLY A 304 -21.79 -16.42 8.75
N ALA A 305 -22.73 -16.09 7.85
CA ALA A 305 -24.02 -16.76 7.78
C ALA A 305 -23.92 -18.21 7.30
N LYS A 306 -23.00 -18.49 6.36
CA LYS A 306 -22.83 -19.83 5.80
C LYS A 306 -21.93 -20.72 6.67
N TYR A 307 -20.93 -20.13 7.31
CA TYR A 307 -19.94 -20.84 8.12
C TYR A 307 -19.93 -20.28 9.54
N PRO A 308 -21.01 -20.45 10.34
CA PRO A 308 -21.07 -19.92 11.70
C PRO A 308 -19.94 -20.47 12.57
N VAL A 309 -19.50 -19.67 13.55
CA VAL A 309 -18.50 -20.08 14.55
C VAL A 309 -19.10 -19.96 15.93
N ALA A 310 -18.82 -20.91 16.80
CA ALA A 310 -19.36 -20.96 18.16
C ALA A 310 -18.75 -19.87 19.05
N ASP A 311 -17.45 -19.61 18.90
CA ASP A 311 -16.72 -18.55 19.60
C ASP A 311 -15.83 -17.78 18.62
N ALA A 312 -16.11 -16.48 18.48
CA ALA A 312 -15.39 -15.58 17.59
C ALA A 312 -13.92 -15.35 17.99
N LYS A 313 -13.51 -15.74 19.21
CA LYS A 313 -12.16 -15.53 19.76
C LYS A 313 -11.27 -16.77 19.71
N VAL A 314 -11.78 -17.91 19.22
CA VAL A 314 -11.10 -19.20 19.28
C VAL A 314 -10.88 -19.77 17.88
N LEU A 315 -9.67 -20.28 17.62
CA LEU A 315 -9.35 -21.02 16.40
C LEU A 315 -9.80 -22.48 16.50
N ALA A 316 -11.12 -22.69 16.51
CA ALA A 316 -11.71 -24.03 16.47
C ALA A 316 -11.93 -24.51 15.02
N ASP A 317 -12.39 -25.76 14.87
CA ASP A 317 -12.56 -26.42 13.56
C ASP A 317 -13.57 -25.70 12.65
N ASP A 318 -14.59 -25.07 13.23
CA ASP A 318 -15.57 -24.22 12.55
C ASP A 318 -14.92 -22.96 11.97
N PHE A 319 -14.05 -22.29 12.74
CA PHE A 319 -13.27 -21.16 12.28
C PHE A 319 -12.28 -21.56 11.19
N ALA A 320 -11.59 -22.70 11.35
CA ALA A 320 -10.71 -23.25 10.32
C ALA A 320 -11.48 -23.56 9.03
N THR A 321 -12.73 -24.04 9.13
CA THR A 321 -13.62 -24.28 7.98
C THR A 321 -13.99 -22.98 7.28
N ARG A 322 -14.34 -21.93 8.04
CA ARG A 322 -14.60 -20.58 7.51
C ARG A 322 -13.37 -20.01 6.78
N LEU A 323 -12.18 -20.19 7.36
CA LEU A 323 -10.92 -19.77 6.74
C LEU A 323 -10.63 -20.52 5.44
N ARG A 324 -10.83 -21.85 5.38
CA ARG A 324 -10.65 -22.61 4.13
C ARG A 324 -11.55 -22.10 3.03
N ALA A 325 -12.82 -21.79 3.35
CA ALA A 325 -13.74 -21.19 2.39
C ALA A 325 -13.25 -19.83 1.88
N PHE A 326 -12.80 -18.96 2.79
CA PHE A 326 -12.22 -17.67 2.42
C PHE A 326 -11.00 -17.83 1.52
N GLN A 327 -10.05 -18.67 1.92
CA GLN A 327 -8.81 -18.92 1.20
C GLN A 327 -9.08 -19.43 -0.21
N LYS A 328 -9.95 -20.44 -0.35
CA LYS A 328 -10.26 -21.04 -1.64
C LYS A 328 -10.94 -20.06 -2.60
N ILE A 329 -11.90 -19.26 -2.12
CA ILE A 329 -12.56 -18.24 -2.95
C ILE A 329 -11.59 -17.10 -3.34
N ASN A 330 -10.61 -16.82 -2.47
CA ASN A 330 -9.61 -15.79 -2.69
C ASN A 330 -8.34 -16.28 -3.40
N ASP A 331 -8.34 -17.50 -3.95
CA ASP A 331 -7.19 -18.07 -4.65
C ASP A 331 -5.92 -18.11 -3.78
N LEU A 332 -6.09 -18.43 -2.49
CA LEU A 332 -5.00 -18.61 -1.52
C LEU A 332 -4.78 -20.11 -1.23
N PRO A 333 -3.60 -20.49 -0.73
CA PRO A 333 -3.39 -21.82 -0.16
C PRO A 333 -4.46 -22.16 0.91
N VAL A 334 -5.13 -23.30 0.75
CA VAL A 334 -6.26 -23.73 1.61
C VAL A 334 -5.73 -24.41 2.87
N THR A 335 -5.13 -23.63 3.77
CA THR A 335 -4.52 -24.12 5.01
C THR A 335 -5.49 -24.20 6.19
N GLY A 336 -6.59 -23.43 6.15
CA GLY A 336 -7.49 -23.21 7.28
C GLY A 336 -6.86 -22.45 8.43
N ARG A 337 -5.78 -21.70 8.19
CA ARG A 337 -4.99 -20.99 9.20
C ARG A 337 -4.90 -19.50 8.90
N LEU A 338 -4.73 -18.68 9.93
CA LEU A 338 -4.34 -17.27 9.79
C LEU A 338 -2.84 -17.18 9.49
N ASP A 339 -2.44 -17.61 8.31
CA ASP A 339 -1.08 -17.44 7.78
C ASP A 339 -0.89 -16.05 7.16
N ASN A 340 0.35 -15.71 6.77
CA ASN A 340 0.68 -14.42 6.19
C ASN A 340 -0.21 -14.06 4.99
N ALA A 341 -0.45 -15.01 4.08
CA ALA A 341 -1.29 -14.78 2.91
C ALA A 341 -2.75 -14.45 3.31
N THR A 342 -3.29 -15.20 4.28
CA THR A 342 -4.67 -15.02 4.76
C THR A 342 -4.83 -13.70 5.51
N ILE A 343 -3.92 -13.37 6.43
CA ILE A 343 -3.94 -12.11 7.20
C ILE A 343 -3.89 -10.91 6.25
N ASN A 344 -2.96 -10.93 5.29
CA ASN A 344 -2.82 -9.83 4.33
C ASN A 344 -4.04 -9.71 3.41
N ARG A 345 -4.59 -10.84 2.92
CA ARG A 345 -5.77 -10.77 2.06
C ARG A 345 -7.01 -10.25 2.78
N LEU A 346 -7.19 -10.55 4.07
CA LEU A 346 -8.26 -9.95 4.89
C LEU A 346 -8.19 -8.41 4.90
N MET A 347 -7.01 -7.84 4.71
CA MET A 347 -6.76 -6.40 4.60
C MET A 347 -6.57 -5.92 3.15
N HIS A 348 -7.01 -6.72 2.16
CA HIS A 348 -6.93 -6.44 0.73
C HIS A 348 -5.49 -6.32 0.17
N LEU A 349 -4.55 -7.03 0.77
CA LEU A 349 -3.18 -7.14 0.32
C LEU A 349 -2.93 -8.51 -0.32
N ASP A 350 -2.11 -8.55 -1.37
CA ASP A 350 -1.61 -9.77 -1.99
C ASP A 350 -0.22 -10.08 -1.45
N TYR A 351 -0.12 -11.13 -0.65
CA TYR A 351 1.14 -11.51 -0.03
C TYR A 351 2.16 -12.05 -1.02
N ASP A 352 1.75 -12.73 -2.09
CA ASP A 352 2.67 -13.37 -3.02
C ASP A 352 3.11 -12.37 -4.09
N ALA A 353 2.16 -11.58 -4.62
CA ALA A 353 2.45 -10.53 -5.60
C ALA A 353 3.05 -9.26 -4.98
N LYS A 354 3.06 -9.14 -3.64
CA LYS A 354 3.51 -7.95 -2.91
C LYS A 354 2.80 -6.67 -3.37
N ASN A 355 1.49 -6.79 -3.60
CA ASN A 355 0.64 -5.73 -4.17
C ASN A 355 -0.72 -5.67 -3.45
N LEU A 356 -1.67 -4.90 -3.96
CA LEU A 356 -3.06 -4.92 -3.51
C LEU A 356 -3.85 -5.99 -4.26
N LYS A 357 -4.76 -6.65 -3.54
CA LYS A 357 -5.78 -7.50 -4.15
C LYS A 357 -6.99 -7.55 -3.25
N ARG A 358 -8.15 -7.17 -3.80
CA ARG A 358 -9.40 -7.13 -3.05
C ARG A 358 -9.75 -8.52 -2.52
N ALA A 359 -10.21 -8.55 -1.28
CA ALA A 359 -10.79 -9.76 -0.72
C ALA A 359 -12.17 -9.99 -1.35
N LYS A 360 -12.36 -11.16 -1.95
CA LYS A 360 -13.64 -11.54 -2.55
C LYS A 360 -14.64 -11.88 -1.44
N PRO A 361 -15.82 -11.21 -1.42
CA PRO A 361 -16.88 -11.57 -0.48
C PRO A 361 -17.46 -12.93 -0.84
N PHE A 362 -18.05 -13.60 0.15
CA PHE A 362 -18.79 -14.83 -0.08
C PHE A 362 -20.09 -14.54 -0.84
N ARG A 363 -20.31 -15.25 -1.96
CA ARG A 363 -21.52 -15.17 -2.78
C ARG A 363 -21.93 -16.58 -3.21
N ALA A 364 -22.93 -17.15 -2.55
CA ALA A 364 -23.35 -18.53 -2.79
C ALA A 364 -23.83 -18.77 -4.23
N ASP A 365 -24.47 -17.78 -4.82
CA ASP A 365 -24.99 -17.74 -6.19
C ASP A 365 -23.91 -17.65 -7.27
N ALA A 366 -22.70 -17.21 -6.90
CA ALA A 366 -21.57 -17.08 -7.82
C ALA A 366 -20.62 -18.30 -7.80
N LEU A 367 -20.91 -19.32 -6.98
CA LEU A 367 -20.06 -20.51 -6.88
C LEU A 367 -20.35 -21.49 -8.04
N PRO A 368 -19.31 -22.10 -8.64
CA PRO A 368 -19.51 -23.15 -9.63
C PRO A 368 -20.31 -24.34 -9.06
N VAL A 369 -21.08 -25.02 -9.91
CA VAL A 369 -21.84 -26.21 -9.51
C VAL A 369 -20.88 -27.28 -8.98
N GLY A 370 -21.18 -27.82 -7.79
CA GLY A 370 -20.35 -28.83 -7.12
C GLY A 370 -19.10 -28.29 -6.42
N PHE A 371 -18.87 -26.97 -6.42
CA PHE A 371 -17.75 -26.36 -5.71
C PHE A 371 -17.95 -26.43 -4.19
N ASP A 372 -17.11 -27.23 -3.52
CA ASP A 372 -16.98 -27.20 -2.05
C ASP A 372 -15.85 -26.24 -1.66
N PRO A 373 -16.17 -25.03 -1.14
CA PRO A 373 -15.16 -24.04 -0.76
C PRO A 373 -14.34 -24.47 0.46
N THR A 374 -14.78 -25.48 1.22
CA THR A 374 -14.15 -25.86 2.50
C THR A 374 -13.06 -26.93 2.38
N LYS A 375 -12.98 -27.59 1.22
CA LYS A 375 -12.02 -28.68 0.95
C LYS A 375 -10.84 -28.17 0.13
N ALA A 376 -9.64 -28.70 0.44
CA ALA A 376 -8.50 -28.60 -0.46
C ALA A 376 -8.90 -29.16 -1.85
N ALA A 377 -8.31 -28.58 -2.90
CA ALA A 377 -8.52 -29.05 -4.28
C ALA A 377 -7.93 -30.45 -4.47
#